data_AF-A0A9D8WDV8-F1
#
_entry.id   AF-A0A9D8WDV8-F1
#
_cell.length_a   1.000
_cell.length_b   1.000
_cell.length_c   1.000
_cell.angle_alpha   90.00
_cell.angle_beta   90.00
_cell.angle_gamma   90.00
#
_symmetry.space_group_name_H-M   'P 1'
#
loop_
_entity.id
_entity.type
_entity.pdbx_description
1 polymer ?
#
loop_
_entity_poly.entity_id
_entity_poly.type
_entity_poly.pdbx_seq_one_letter_code
_entity_poly.pdbx_strand_id
1 'polypeptide(L)'
;MNWKSLAAATAASLLLLSGAASAAVPPGGELDFTVLRGGDEIGTHRLVFTRDGDELKVKIDTDVAVKMLGIAVYRFEHDGSEVWRDGHLVSLQSKTNDDGTPHHLAVKEDGGKLVVDGDGRQADEEIGVIPASLWNDDLVKQNALLNTLDGSSMPVTVTNRGTENVDVNGKAVAATHYSVTGKLNRELWYDDKGVLVQVKFDGSDGSEITYVLR
;
A
#
# COMPACT_ATOMS: atom_id res chain seq x y z
N MET A 1 10.47 63.01 -25.65
CA MET A 1 10.16 61.65 -26.12
C MET A 1 11.00 60.70 -25.28
N ASN A 2 10.35 59.92 -24.41
CA ASN A 2 10.74 58.71 -23.65
C ASN A 2 12.21 58.57 -23.20
N TRP A 3 12.52 58.26 -21.93
CA TRP A 3 12.37 56.91 -21.39
C TRP A 3 12.54 56.90 -19.85
N LYS A 4 11.65 56.19 -19.14
CA LYS A 4 11.76 55.82 -17.71
C LYS A 4 12.53 54.50 -17.58
N SER A 5 13.06 54.25 -16.38
CA SER A 5 13.49 52.93 -15.79
C SER A 5 15.01 52.76 -15.79
N LEU A 6 15.65 52.24 -14.73
CA LEU A 6 15.33 50.98 -14.03
C LEU A 6 15.66 51.04 -12.53
N ALA A 7 14.73 50.58 -11.70
CA ALA A 7 15.02 50.09 -10.35
C ALA A 7 15.22 48.58 -10.44
N ALA A 8 16.39 48.09 -10.00
CA ALA A 8 16.69 46.67 -9.91
C ALA A 8 16.08 46.12 -8.62
N ALA A 9 15.08 45.24 -8.74
CA ALA A 9 14.57 44.45 -7.63
C ALA A 9 15.24 43.07 -7.67
N THR A 10 16.11 42.81 -6.70
CA THR A 10 16.67 41.47 -6.47
C THR A 10 15.60 40.58 -5.85
N ALA A 11 15.08 39.64 -6.63
CA ALA A 11 14.21 38.58 -6.13
C ALA A 11 15.08 37.50 -5.46
N ALA A 12 14.94 37.36 -4.13
CA ALA A 12 15.48 36.22 -3.41
C ALA A 12 14.57 35.02 -3.64
N SER A 13 15.02 34.05 -4.44
CA SER A 13 14.33 32.77 -4.64
C SER A 13 14.42 31.95 -3.35
N LEU A 14 13.31 31.83 -2.62
CA LEU A 14 13.16 30.79 -1.61
C LEU A 14 13.08 29.43 -2.33
N LEU A 15 14.17 28.65 -2.25
CA LEU A 15 14.11 27.22 -2.53
C LEU A 15 13.25 26.59 -1.44
N LEU A 16 11.98 26.34 -1.75
CA LEU A 16 11.17 25.39 -1.00
C LEU A 16 11.83 24.02 -1.20
N LEU A 17 12.55 23.53 -0.20
CA LEU A 17 12.80 22.09 -0.11
C LEU A 17 11.43 21.47 0.16
N SER A 18 10.73 21.08 -0.90
CA SER A 18 9.70 20.06 -0.84
C SER A 18 10.38 18.83 -0.27
N GLY A 19 10.25 18.60 1.04
CA GLY A 19 10.58 17.32 1.62
C GLY A 19 9.82 16.28 0.83
N ALA A 20 10.54 15.41 0.11
CA ALA A 20 9.93 14.23 -0.47
C ALA A 20 9.17 13.55 0.68
N ALA A 21 7.87 13.33 0.49
CA ALA A 21 7.10 12.50 1.40
C ALA A 21 7.84 11.16 1.45
N SER A 22 8.57 10.93 2.55
CA SER A 22 9.19 9.64 2.74
C SER A 22 8.04 8.70 3.02
N ALA A 23 7.74 7.83 2.07
CA ALA A 23 6.79 6.75 2.27
C ALA A 23 7.06 6.11 3.64
N ALA A 24 5.99 5.78 4.37
CA ALA A 24 6.02 5.45 5.79
C ALA A 24 6.69 4.09 6.08
N VAL A 25 7.99 4.02 5.84
CA VAL A 25 8.83 2.87 6.15
C VAL A 25 8.98 2.79 7.66
N PRO A 26 8.63 1.67 8.30
CA PRO A 26 8.80 1.51 9.74
C PRO A 26 10.29 1.61 10.13
N PRO A 27 10.64 2.13 11.31
CA PRO A 27 12.04 2.24 11.75
C PRO A 27 12.82 0.92 11.74
N GLY A 28 12.14 -0.22 11.89
CA GLY A 28 12.74 -1.55 11.84
C GLY A 28 12.95 -2.12 10.44
N GLY A 29 12.47 -1.42 9.39
CA GLY A 29 12.53 -1.90 8.01
C GLY A 29 11.64 -3.11 7.72
N GLU A 30 10.69 -3.42 8.60
CA GLU A 30 9.79 -4.56 8.47
C GLU A 30 8.43 -4.27 9.11
N LEU A 31 7.36 -4.78 8.48
CA LEU A 31 6.05 -4.98 9.08
C LEU A 31 5.73 -6.47 9.03
N ASP A 32 5.47 -7.11 10.17
CA ASP A 32 5.06 -8.51 10.25
C ASP A 32 3.71 -8.58 10.96
N PHE A 33 2.69 -9.05 10.26
CA PHE A 33 1.32 -9.13 10.75
C PHE A 33 0.90 -10.59 10.95
N THR A 34 0.25 -10.87 12.07
CA THR A 34 -0.61 -12.05 12.20
C THR A 34 -1.94 -11.76 11.52
N VAL A 35 -2.41 -12.67 10.67
CA VAL A 35 -3.76 -12.63 10.08
C VAL A 35 -4.70 -13.46 10.95
N LEU A 36 -5.72 -12.81 11.48
CA LEU A 36 -6.74 -13.40 12.35
C LEU A 36 -8.09 -13.44 11.63
N ARG A 37 -8.90 -14.47 11.90
CA ARG A 37 -10.31 -14.56 11.50
C ARG A 37 -11.16 -14.93 12.69
N GLY A 38 -12.06 -14.03 13.10
CA GLY A 38 -12.83 -14.21 14.34
C GLY A 38 -11.96 -14.37 15.59
N GLY A 39 -10.71 -13.89 15.57
CA GLY A 39 -9.73 -14.03 16.66
C GLY A 39 -8.76 -15.20 16.53
N ASP A 40 -9.03 -16.19 15.66
CA ASP A 40 -8.14 -17.32 15.43
C ASP A 40 -7.08 -17.00 14.37
N GLU A 41 -5.83 -17.40 14.59
CA GLU A 41 -4.76 -17.24 13.61
C GLU A 41 -4.97 -18.15 12.39
N ILE A 42 -4.96 -17.53 11.21
CA ILE A 42 -5.12 -18.20 9.92
C ILE A 42 -3.96 -17.94 8.96
N GLY A 43 -2.98 -17.10 9.32
CA GLY A 43 -1.87 -16.79 8.43
C GLY A 43 -1.00 -15.62 8.85
N THR A 44 -0.17 -15.17 7.92
CA THR A 44 0.75 -14.05 8.08
C THR A 44 0.76 -13.15 6.86
N HIS A 45 1.10 -11.87 7.08
CA HIS A 45 1.37 -10.90 6.04
C HIS A 45 2.60 -10.10 6.42
N ARG A 46 3.64 -10.12 5.59
CA ARG A 46 4.95 -9.56 5.90
C ARG A 46 5.42 -8.62 4.79
N LEU A 47 5.96 -7.47 5.18
CA LEU A 47 6.61 -6.52 4.30
C LEU A 47 8.03 -6.24 4.79
N VAL A 48 9.02 -6.38 3.89
CA VAL A 48 10.42 -6.07 4.17
C VAL A 48 10.88 -4.93 3.28
N PHE A 49 11.42 -3.89 3.91
CA PHE A 49 11.82 -2.64 3.28
C PHE A 49 13.34 -2.57 3.22
N THR A 50 13.90 -2.40 2.02
CA THR A 50 15.34 -2.25 1.81
C THR A 50 15.60 -0.99 1.00
N ARG A 51 16.42 -0.09 1.55
CA ARG A 51 16.87 1.11 0.82
C ARG A 51 18.20 0.82 0.13
N ASP A 52 18.26 1.08 -1.17
CA ASP A 52 19.43 0.87 -2.03
C ASP A 52 19.66 2.13 -2.87
N GLY A 53 20.53 3.02 -2.39
CA GLY A 53 20.70 4.35 -2.98
C GLY A 53 19.44 5.21 -2.87
N ASP A 54 18.91 5.64 -4.01
CA ASP A 54 17.67 6.40 -4.18
C ASP A 54 16.42 5.50 -4.23
N GLU A 55 16.57 4.19 -4.37
CA GLU A 55 15.47 3.24 -4.45
C GLU A 55 15.05 2.72 -3.06
N LEU A 56 13.74 2.59 -2.88
CA LEU A 56 13.13 1.77 -1.84
C LEU A 56 12.57 0.50 -2.48
N LYS A 57 13.06 -0.65 -2.02
CA LYS A 57 12.59 -1.98 -2.43
C LYS A 57 11.70 -2.54 -1.34
N VAL A 58 10.52 -3.01 -1.70
CA VAL A 58 9.57 -3.63 -0.76
C VAL A 58 9.31 -5.06 -1.23
N LYS A 59 9.55 -6.03 -0.35
CA LYS A 59 9.15 -7.43 -0.55
C LYS A 59 7.90 -7.69 0.27
N ILE A 60 6.88 -8.26 -0.34
CA ILE A 60 5.59 -8.57 0.30
C ILE A 60 5.38 -10.08 0.22
N ASP A 61 5.05 -10.69 1.35
CA ASP A 61 4.71 -12.11 1.45
C ASP A 61 3.41 -12.25 2.25
N THR A 62 2.45 -13.02 1.73
CA THR A 62 1.21 -13.34 2.43
C THR A 62 0.96 -14.84 2.31
N ASP A 63 0.71 -15.52 3.42
CA ASP A 63 0.26 -16.90 3.46
C ASP A 63 -0.93 -16.97 4.41
N VAL A 64 -2.10 -17.28 3.87
CA VAL A 64 -3.35 -17.45 4.61
C VAL A 64 -3.95 -18.81 4.25
N ALA A 65 -4.31 -19.57 5.28
CA ALA A 65 -4.99 -20.86 5.15
C ALA A 65 -6.13 -20.98 6.18
N VAL A 66 -7.37 -20.91 5.70
CA VAL A 66 -8.55 -21.17 6.54
C VAL A 66 -8.77 -22.67 6.59
N LYS A 67 -8.85 -23.22 7.81
CA LYS A 67 -9.08 -24.66 8.02
C LYS A 67 -10.45 -24.92 8.64
N MET A 68 -11.11 -25.97 8.16
CA MET A 68 -12.31 -26.54 8.77
C MET A 68 -12.03 -28.02 9.08
N LEU A 69 -12.19 -28.42 10.34
CA LEU A 69 -11.92 -29.79 10.81
C LEU A 69 -10.50 -30.30 10.43
N GLY A 70 -9.51 -29.39 10.43
CA GLY A 70 -8.11 -29.70 10.09
C GLY A 70 -7.78 -29.70 8.60
N ILE A 71 -8.77 -29.52 7.71
CA ILE A 71 -8.59 -29.47 6.26
C ILE A 71 -8.65 -28.01 5.80
N ALA A 72 -7.70 -27.57 4.97
CA ALA A 72 -7.73 -26.24 4.38
C ALA A 72 -8.90 -26.14 3.37
N VAL A 73 -9.80 -25.18 3.58
CA VAL A 73 -10.96 -24.91 2.73
C VAL A 73 -10.82 -23.63 1.92
N TYR A 74 -9.79 -22.83 2.22
CA TYR A 74 -9.38 -21.66 1.44
C TYR A 74 -7.88 -21.44 1.66
N ARG A 75 -7.16 -21.09 0.60
CA ARG A 75 -5.75 -20.72 0.64
C ARG A 75 -5.51 -19.46 -0.19
N PHE A 76 -4.78 -18.50 0.37
CA PHE A 76 -4.30 -17.32 -0.33
C PHE A 76 -2.80 -17.18 -0.10
N GLU A 77 -2.01 -17.27 -1.18
CA GLU A 77 -0.56 -17.09 -1.14
C GLU A 77 -0.19 -15.95 -2.09
N HIS A 78 0.59 -14.97 -1.64
CA HIS A 78 0.99 -13.82 -2.43
C HIS A 78 2.47 -13.50 -2.20
N ASP A 79 3.26 -13.52 -3.29
CA ASP A 79 4.63 -13.01 -3.32
C ASP A 79 4.65 -11.75 -4.20
N GLY A 80 5.07 -10.63 -3.63
CA GLY A 80 5.08 -9.32 -4.24
C GLY A 80 6.44 -8.64 -4.10
N SER A 81 6.82 -7.84 -5.09
CA SER A 81 8.05 -7.06 -5.11
C SER A 81 7.81 -5.71 -5.75
N GLU A 82 8.08 -4.65 -5.00
CA GLU A 82 7.97 -3.27 -5.46
C GLU A 82 9.33 -2.59 -5.45
N VAL A 83 9.53 -1.69 -6.41
CA VAL A 83 10.63 -0.73 -6.44
C VAL A 83 10.04 0.66 -6.56
N TRP A 84 10.45 1.54 -5.66
CA TRP A 84 10.01 2.93 -5.59
C TRP A 84 11.21 3.84 -5.70
N ARG A 85 11.04 4.96 -6.41
CA ARG A 85 12.02 6.06 -6.51
C ARG A 85 11.27 7.36 -6.33
N ASP A 86 11.82 8.33 -5.61
CA ASP A 86 11.23 9.66 -5.41
C ASP A 86 9.72 9.64 -5.05
N GLY A 87 9.30 8.68 -4.23
CA GLY A 87 7.92 8.54 -3.77
C GLY A 87 6.92 7.92 -4.76
N HIS A 88 7.35 7.51 -5.96
CA HIS A 88 6.48 6.85 -6.95
C HIS A 88 6.95 5.42 -7.27
N LEU A 89 5.99 4.59 -7.69
CA LEU A 89 6.25 3.23 -8.12
C LEU A 89 7.02 3.24 -9.44
N VAL A 90 8.14 2.52 -9.49
CA VAL A 90 8.96 2.28 -10.69
C VAL A 90 8.69 0.89 -11.26
N SER A 91 8.52 -0.11 -10.38
CA SER A 91 8.12 -1.44 -10.81
C SER A 91 7.38 -2.20 -9.71
N LEU A 92 6.49 -3.10 -10.13
CA LEU A 92 5.80 -4.06 -9.28
C LEU A 92 5.79 -5.41 -10.00
N GLN A 93 6.14 -6.48 -9.31
CA GLN A 93 5.94 -7.84 -9.78
C GLN A 93 5.23 -8.63 -8.69
N SER A 94 4.27 -9.46 -9.05
CA SER A 94 3.63 -10.37 -8.10
C SER A 94 3.22 -11.70 -8.72
N LYS A 95 3.08 -12.69 -7.84
CA LYS A 95 2.45 -13.99 -8.10
C LYS A 95 1.51 -14.28 -6.96
N THR A 96 0.27 -14.62 -7.29
CA THR A 96 -0.75 -14.95 -6.29
C THR A 96 -1.39 -16.28 -6.61
N ASN A 97 -1.67 -17.08 -5.59
CA ASN A 97 -2.56 -18.22 -5.65
C ASN A 97 -3.78 -17.91 -4.78
N ASP A 98 -4.92 -17.58 -5.41
CA ASP A 98 -6.20 -17.34 -4.75
C ASP A 98 -7.08 -18.58 -4.90
N ASP A 99 -7.04 -19.44 -3.89
CA ASP A 99 -7.79 -20.70 -3.80
C ASP A 99 -7.63 -21.62 -5.02
N GLY A 100 -6.39 -21.73 -5.53
CA GLY A 100 -6.06 -22.50 -6.72
C GLY A 100 -6.13 -21.70 -8.02
N THR A 101 -6.60 -20.45 -8.00
CA THR A 101 -6.57 -19.54 -9.14
C THR A 101 -5.25 -18.78 -9.17
N PRO A 102 -4.38 -19.02 -10.17
CA PRO A 102 -3.12 -18.31 -10.27
C PRO A 102 -3.32 -16.93 -10.88
N HIS A 103 -2.67 -15.93 -10.28
CA HIS A 103 -2.56 -14.57 -10.82
C HIS A 103 -1.08 -14.19 -10.97
N HIS A 104 -0.81 -13.33 -11.94
CA HIS A 104 0.50 -12.72 -12.13
C HIS A 104 0.37 -11.26 -12.54
N LEU A 105 1.34 -10.46 -12.10
CA LEU A 105 1.43 -9.06 -12.45
C LEU A 105 2.88 -8.67 -12.68
N ALA A 106 3.11 -7.89 -13.73
CA ALA A 106 4.34 -7.16 -13.99
C ALA A 106 3.99 -5.73 -14.39
N VAL A 107 4.57 -4.77 -13.66
CA VAL A 107 4.43 -3.34 -13.89
C VAL A 107 5.82 -2.76 -13.98
N LYS A 108 6.06 -1.91 -14.97
CA LYS A 108 7.31 -1.17 -15.10
C LYS A 108 7.07 0.23 -15.62
N GLU A 109 7.85 1.16 -15.14
CA GLU A 109 7.95 2.48 -15.76
C GLU A 109 8.61 2.37 -17.13
N ASP A 110 7.97 2.97 -18.15
CA ASP A 110 8.52 3.09 -19.50
C ASP A 110 7.93 4.32 -20.20
N GLY A 111 8.80 5.25 -20.62
CA GLY A 111 8.36 6.43 -21.38
C GLY A 111 7.43 7.39 -20.63
N GLY A 112 7.56 7.50 -19.29
CA GLY A 112 6.77 8.44 -18.47
C GLY A 112 5.37 7.94 -18.09
N LYS A 113 5.16 6.62 -18.15
CA LYS A 113 3.94 5.91 -17.74
C LYS A 113 4.31 4.57 -17.13
N LEU A 114 3.37 3.92 -16.46
CA LEU A 114 3.50 2.53 -16.03
C LEU A 114 2.88 1.61 -17.07
N VAL A 115 3.69 0.71 -17.63
CA VAL A 115 3.22 -0.38 -18.48
C VAL A 115 2.86 -1.56 -17.58
N VAL A 116 1.60 -1.97 -17.63
CA VAL A 116 1.01 -3.02 -16.81
C VAL A 116 0.73 -4.25 -17.68
N ASP A 117 1.21 -5.41 -17.26
CA ASP A 117 0.93 -6.72 -17.83
C ASP A 117 0.49 -7.66 -16.70
N GLY A 118 -0.78 -8.06 -16.70
CA GLY A 118 -1.31 -8.94 -15.66
C GLY A 118 -2.47 -9.77 -16.20
N ASP A 119 -2.43 -11.07 -15.94
CA ASP A 119 -3.46 -12.05 -16.33
C ASP A 119 -3.93 -11.93 -17.79
N GLY A 120 -2.99 -11.71 -18.70
CA GLY A 120 -3.24 -11.61 -20.14
C GLY A 120 -3.82 -10.27 -20.59
N ARG A 121 -3.87 -9.28 -19.70
CA ARG A 121 -4.25 -7.89 -20.00
C ARG A 121 -3.01 -7.01 -20.02
N GLN A 122 -2.92 -6.17 -21.04
CA GLN A 122 -1.95 -5.09 -21.10
C GLN A 122 -2.64 -3.73 -21.03
N ALA A 123 -2.09 -2.80 -20.25
CA ALA A 123 -2.58 -1.44 -20.13
C ALA A 123 -1.45 -0.47 -19.77
N ASP A 124 -1.77 0.81 -19.86
CA ASP A 124 -0.95 1.90 -19.36
C ASP A 124 -1.65 2.53 -18.15
N GLU A 125 -0.88 2.90 -17.13
CA GLU A 125 -1.33 3.65 -15.95
C GLU A 125 -0.45 4.89 -15.75
N GLU A 126 -1.00 5.89 -15.06
CA GLU A 126 -0.29 7.13 -14.76
C GLU A 126 0.83 6.92 -13.72
N ILE A 127 1.91 7.69 -13.86
CA ILE A 127 2.93 7.76 -12.80
C ILE A 127 2.28 8.32 -11.53
N GLY A 128 2.54 7.68 -10.40
CA GLY A 128 1.98 8.06 -9.10
C GLY A 128 0.74 7.29 -8.69
N VAL A 129 0.21 6.38 -9.52
CA VAL A 129 -0.80 5.41 -9.05
C VAL A 129 -0.22 4.59 -7.89
N ILE A 130 -1.02 4.37 -6.86
CA ILE A 130 -0.62 3.64 -5.65
C ILE A 130 -1.13 2.20 -5.74
N PRO A 131 -0.26 1.18 -5.62
CA PRO A 131 -0.68 -0.21 -5.47
C PRO A 131 -1.49 -0.42 -4.19
N ALA A 132 -2.44 -1.34 -4.24
CA ALA A 132 -3.20 -1.77 -3.08
C ALA A 132 -2.42 -2.70 -2.13
N SER A 133 -1.13 -2.43 -1.95
CA SER A 133 -0.23 -3.10 -0.99
C SER A 133 -0.37 -2.55 0.44
N LEU A 134 -1.20 -1.50 0.61
CA LEU A 134 -1.67 -0.93 1.88
C LEU A 134 -0.62 -0.27 2.79
N TRP A 135 0.66 -0.51 2.59
CA TRP A 135 1.69 0.04 3.48
C TRP A 135 1.97 1.53 3.26
N ASN A 136 1.79 2.02 2.03
CA ASN A 136 2.04 3.42 1.67
C ASN A 136 0.77 4.25 1.96
N ASP A 137 0.85 5.15 2.93
CA ASP A 137 -0.26 5.99 3.38
C ASP A 137 -0.71 7.02 2.33
N ASP A 138 0.05 7.25 1.25
CA ASP A 138 -0.44 8.01 0.09
C ASP A 138 -1.68 7.37 -0.56
N LEU A 139 -1.94 6.08 -0.29
CA LEU A 139 -3.20 5.40 -0.60
C LEU A 139 -4.42 6.21 -0.16
N VAL A 140 -4.38 6.84 1.01
CA VAL A 140 -5.55 7.55 1.57
C VAL A 140 -5.91 8.84 0.82
N LYS A 141 -5.04 9.25 -0.10
CA LYS A 141 -5.20 10.43 -0.97
C LYS A 141 -5.74 10.07 -2.36
N GLN A 142 -5.89 8.78 -2.65
CA GLN A 142 -6.27 8.29 -3.98
C GLN A 142 -7.78 8.08 -4.13
N ASN A 143 -8.25 8.19 -5.37
CA ASN A 143 -9.61 7.80 -5.80
C ASN A 143 -9.62 6.49 -6.60
N ALA A 144 -8.46 5.95 -6.94
CA ALA A 144 -8.27 4.64 -7.55
C ALA A 144 -6.93 4.06 -7.13
N LEU A 145 -6.86 2.73 -7.02
CA LEU A 145 -5.65 1.99 -6.68
C LEU A 145 -5.32 0.99 -7.78
N LEU A 146 -4.04 0.62 -7.88
CA LEU A 146 -3.61 -0.46 -8.77
C LEU A 146 -3.80 -1.80 -8.04
N ASN A 147 -4.58 -2.70 -8.62
CA ASN A 147 -4.73 -4.06 -8.10
C ASN A 147 -3.40 -4.80 -8.18
N THR A 148 -2.93 -5.35 -7.07
CA THR A 148 -1.65 -6.04 -6.98
C THR A 148 -1.70 -7.48 -7.49
N LEU A 149 -2.86 -8.01 -7.85
CA LEU A 149 -3.04 -9.35 -8.41
C LEU A 149 -2.96 -9.33 -9.95
N ASP A 150 -3.73 -8.44 -10.59
CA ASP A 150 -3.94 -8.42 -12.05
C ASP A 150 -3.66 -7.06 -12.70
N GLY A 151 -3.28 -6.05 -11.91
CA GLY A 151 -2.98 -4.69 -12.35
C GLY A 151 -4.20 -3.88 -12.77
N SER A 152 -5.42 -4.34 -12.53
CA SER A 152 -6.63 -3.58 -12.88
C SER A 152 -6.79 -2.35 -11.99
N SER A 153 -7.38 -1.29 -12.54
CA SER A 153 -7.73 -0.10 -11.75
C SER A 153 -8.88 -0.41 -10.80
N MET A 154 -8.72 -0.04 -9.54
CA MET A 154 -9.71 -0.19 -8.47
C MET A 154 -10.20 1.17 -8.00
N PRO A 155 -11.28 1.72 -8.57
CA PRO A 155 -11.93 2.90 -8.03
C PRO A 155 -12.33 2.69 -6.56
N VAL A 156 -11.94 3.64 -5.72
CA VAL A 156 -12.17 3.62 -4.28
C VAL A 156 -12.61 4.98 -3.76
N THR A 157 -13.28 4.97 -2.62
CA THR A 157 -13.55 6.15 -1.80
C THR A 157 -12.93 5.95 -0.43
N VAL A 158 -12.12 6.92 0.01
CA VAL A 158 -11.47 6.90 1.31
C VAL A 158 -12.14 7.91 2.24
N THR A 159 -12.51 7.48 3.45
CA THR A 159 -13.08 8.32 4.50
C THR A 159 -12.22 8.26 5.75
N ASN A 160 -11.74 9.41 6.24
CA ASN A 160 -11.09 9.52 7.54
C ASN A 160 -12.15 9.40 8.66
N ARG A 161 -11.95 8.47 9.59
CA ARG A 161 -12.85 8.15 10.71
C ARG A 161 -12.39 8.71 12.05
N GLY A 162 -11.28 9.44 12.07
CA GLY A 162 -10.67 10.04 13.25
C GLY A 162 -9.50 9.20 13.78
N THR A 163 -8.98 9.62 14.92
CA THR A 163 -7.86 8.96 15.59
C THR A 163 -8.38 8.19 16.80
N GLU A 164 -7.94 6.96 16.97
CA GLU A 164 -8.23 6.11 18.12
C GLU A 164 -7.00 5.30 18.53
N ASN A 165 -7.07 4.66 19.69
CA ASN A 165 -6.02 3.76 20.14
C ASN A 165 -6.31 2.34 19.64
N VAL A 166 -5.35 1.74 18.93
CA VAL A 166 -5.34 0.32 18.57
C VAL A 166 -4.35 -0.43 19.45
N ASP A 167 -4.67 -1.68 19.79
CA ASP A 167 -3.75 -2.55 20.51
C ASP A 167 -2.77 -3.21 19.54
N VAL A 168 -1.47 -2.93 19.72
CA VAL A 168 -0.36 -3.53 19.00
C VAL A 168 0.56 -4.17 20.05
N ASN A 169 0.53 -5.50 20.15
CA ASN A 169 1.32 -6.31 21.10
C ASN A 169 1.18 -5.88 22.57
N GLY A 170 -0.06 -5.63 23.01
CA GLY A 170 -0.38 -5.21 24.37
C GLY A 170 -0.05 -3.75 24.66
N LYS A 171 0.29 -2.96 23.63
CA LYS A 171 0.54 -1.53 23.74
C LYS A 171 -0.52 -0.76 22.96
N ALA A 172 -1.12 0.23 23.61
CA ALA A 172 -1.99 1.18 22.93
C ALA A 172 -1.16 2.09 22.02
N VAL A 173 -1.44 2.07 20.71
CA VAL A 173 -0.87 2.93 19.69
C VAL A 173 -1.97 3.85 19.16
N ALA A 174 -1.77 5.16 19.24
CA ALA A 174 -2.67 6.12 18.62
C ALA A 174 -2.51 6.05 17.10
N ALA A 175 -3.61 5.81 16.37
CA ALA A 175 -3.62 5.65 14.93
C ALA A 175 -4.83 6.34 14.30
N THR A 176 -4.65 6.89 13.11
CA THR A 176 -5.75 7.46 12.30
C THR A 176 -6.40 6.35 11.51
N HIS A 177 -7.71 6.20 11.70
CA HIS A 177 -8.55 5.21 11.07
C HIS A 177 -9.11 5.73 9.74
N TYR A 178 -8.95 4.96 8.68
CA TYR A 178 -9.50 5.21 7.36
C TYR A 178 -10.36 4.04 6.88
N SER A 179 -11.54 4.36 6.35
CA SER A 179 -12.44 3.42 5.69
C SER A 179 -12.29 3.57 4.18
N VAL A 180 -11.83 2.52 3.51
CA VAL A 180 -11.69 2.41 2.06
C VAL A 180 -12.81 1.53 1.53
N THR A 181 -13.59 2.05 0.59
CA THR A 181 -14.75 1.36 0.02
C THR A 181 -14.74 1.42 -1.51
N GLY A 182 -15.40 0.47 -2.17
CA GLY A 182 -15.50 0.41 -3.63
C GLY A 182 -15.02 -0.94 -4.16
N LYS A 183 -14.08 -0.93 -5.12
CA LYS A 183 -13.45 -2.16 -5.62
C LYS A 183 -12.53 -2.84 -4.60
N LEU A 184 -12.07 -2.08 -3.62
CA LEU A 184 -11.39 -2.56 -2.42
C LEU A 184 -12.20 -2.11 -1.20
N ASN A 185 -12.43 -3.03 -0.25
CA ASN A 185 -13.13 -2.74 1.00
C ASN A 185 -12.21 -3.08 2.17
N ARG A 186 -11.65 -2.07 2.82
CA ARG A 186 -10.66 -2.20 3.90
C ARG A 186 -10.84 -1.09 4.92
N GLU A 187 -10.69 -1.43 6.18
CA GLU A 187 -10.45 -0.48 7.25
C GLU A 187 -8.95 -0.49 7.57
N LEU A 188 -8.32 0.67 7.61
CA LEU A 188 -6.86 0.84 7.73
C LEU A 188 -6.53 1.79 8.88
N TRP A 189 -5.52 1.45 9.67
CA TRP A 189 -5.02 2.31 10.74
C TRP A 189 -3.54 2.61 10.51
N TYR A 190 -3.21 3.89 10.44
CA TYR A 190 -1.84 4.38 10.32
C TYR A 190 -1.45 5.19 11.56
N ASP A 191 -0.25 4.97 12.10
CA ASP A 191 0.27 5.77 13.22
C ASP A 191 0.59 7.22 12.82
N ASP A 192 1.12 8.02 13.76
CA ASP A 192 1.46 9.43 13.51
C ASP A 192 2.59 9.65 12.49
N LYS A 193 3.30 8.58 12.10
CA LYS A 193 4.34 8.56 11.08
C LYS A 193 3.85 7.96 9.76
N GLY A 194 2.57 7.62 9.67
CA GLY A 194 1.97 6.97 8.50
C GLY A 194 2.23 5.47 8.42
N VAL A 195 2.78 4.84 9.46
CA VAL A 195 3.06 3.39 9.44
C VAL A 195 1.76 2.61 9.62
N LEU A 196 1.49 1.66 8.73
CA LEU A 196 0.33 0.77 8.84
C LEU A 196 0.47 -0.11 10.09
N VAL A 197 -0.51 -0.03 11.00
CA VAL A 197 -0.50 -0.78 12.27
C VAL A 197 -1.62 -1.81 12.38
N GLN A 198 -2.71 -1.65 11.63
CA GLN A 198 -3.82 -2.61 11.61
C GLN A 198 -4.59 -2.53 10.28
N VAL A 199 -5.11 -3.67 9.84
CA VAL A 199 -6.06 -3.79 8.72
C VAL A 199 -7.26 -4.60 9.19
N LYS A 200 -8.47 -4.21 8.78
CA LYS A 200 -9.68 -5.04 8.95
C LYS A 200 -10.52 -5.10 7.67
N PHE A 201 -11.18 -6.23 7.47
CA PHE A 201 -12.18 -6.41 6.41
C PHE A 201 -13.00 -7.68 6.66
N ASP A 202 -14.12 -7.80 5.97
CA ASP A 202 -14.96 -8.99 6.06
C ASP A 202 -14.56 -10.04 5.02
N GLY A 203 -14.52 -11.30 5.45
CA GLY A 203 -14.50 -12.46 4.57
C GLY A 203 -15.82 -12.59 3.79
N SER A 204 -15.85 -13.45 2.77
CA SER A 204 -17.04 -13.66 1.92
C SER A 204 -18.27 -14.17 2.67
N ASP A 205 -18.10 -14.77 3.85
CA ASP A 205 -19.17 -15.20 4.76
C ASP A 205 -19.50 -14.18 5.85
N GLY A 206 -18.93 -12.97 5.80
CA GLY A 206 -19.14 -11.89 6.76
C GLY A 206 -18.32 -12.00 8.06
N SER A 207 -17.43 -12.99 8.18
CA SER A 207 -16.51 -13.05 9.32
C SER A 207 -15.47 -11.93 9.25
N GLU A 208 -15.19 -11.26 10.37
CA GLU A 208 -14.10 -10.27 10.43
C GLU A 208 -12.73 -10.95 10.27
N ILE A 209 -11.92 -10.38 9.38
CA ILE A 209 -10.49 -10.67 9.22
C ILE A 209 -9.71 -9.44 9.68
N THR A 210 -8.72 -9.64 10.54
CA THR A 210 -7.87 -8.56 11.07
C THR A 210 -6.40 -8.90 10.86
N TYR A 211 -5.60 -7.94 10.43
CA TYR A 211 -4.14 -8.05 10.40
C TYR A 211 -3.61 -7.25 11.58
N VAL A 212 -2.92 -7.92 12.50
CA VAL A 212 -2.39 -7.31 13.73
C VAL A 212 -0.87 -7.32 13.69
N LEU A 213 -0.25 -6.14 13.79
CA LEU A 213 1.20 -5.97 13.75
C LEU A 213 1.88 -6.61 14.99
N ARG A 214 3.00 -7.31 14.77
CA ARG A 214 3.83 -8.03 15.77
C ARG A 214 5.00 -7.20 16.33
#